data_AF-A0A961X0Z9-F1
#
_entry.id   AF-A0A961X0Z9-F1
#
_cell.length_a   1.000
_cell.length_b   1.000
_cell.length_c   1.000
_cell.angle_alpha   90.00
_cell.angle_beta   90.00
_cell.angle_gamma   90.00
#
_symmetry.space_group_name_H-M   'P 1'
#
loop_
_entity.id
_entity.type
_entity.pdbx_description
1 polymer ?
#
loop_
_entity_poly.entity_id
_entity_poly.type
_entity_poly.pdbx_seq_one_letter_code
_entity_poly.pdbx_strand_id
1 'polypeptide(L)'
;MIHFSVIIPTRGRHGYLRQAVESVLAQSHGAVDIIVVDDGEGAQEAVSGMGSNIRVLDNRQRGPVPARNMGVAASHADAIAFLDDDDWWTDVRYLGKVADAMEAGAAFCFADGTMMFEDGRPRLGFSFDADAASLERDNTILISAVCYRRDLHNELGRFDEDLPFYWDWDWYLRVARGGHGLVHLASPVVAIRVHAQNMSGESLEARRRANLDRFARKHGLPPIPLKNHVDIATGAPGTPAASPGAKTTT
;
A
#
# COMPACT_ATOMS: atom_id res chain seq x y z
N MET A 1 -1.83 -20.26 -12.26
CA MET A 1 -2.57 -19.04 -11.89
C MET A 1 -2.12 -18.65 -10.50
N ILE A 2 -1.53 -17.46 -10.36
CA ILE A 2 -1.11 -16.91 -9.07
C ILE A 2 -2.34 -16.71 -8.18
N HIS A 3 -2.33 -17.23 -6.96
CA HIS A 3 -3.32 -16.92 -5.94
C HIS A 3 -2.89 -15.68 -5.16
N PHE A 4 -3.80 -14.73 -4.95
CA PHE A 4 -3.57 -13.52 -4.14
C PHE A 4 -4.32 -13.57 -2.80
N SER A 5 -3.68 -13.13 -1.72
CA SER A 5 -4.39 -12.65 -0.53
C SER A 5 -4.30 -11.14 -0.46
N VAL A 6 -5.46 -10.47 -0.46
CA VAL A 6 -5.56 -9.02 -0.28
C VAL A 6 -5.77 -8.72 1.19
N ILE A 7 -4.84 -7.99 1.79
CA ILE A 7 -4.88 -7.63 3.21
C ILE A 7 -5.42 -6.21 3.35
N ILE A 8 -6.53 -6.07 4.07
CA ILE A 8 -7.21 -4.79 4.32
C ILE A 8 -7.25 -4.54 5.83
N PRO A 9 -6.30 -3.78 6.39
CA PRO A 9 -6.36 -3.37 7.78
C PRO A 9 -7.40 -2.26 7.94
N THR A 10 -8.22 -2.35 8.98
CA THR A 10 -9.32 -1.39 9.18
C THR A 10 -9.54 -1.06 10.64
N ARG A 11 -10.10 0.13 10.91
CA ARG A 11 -10.53 0.55 12.24
C ARG A 11 -11.72 1.51 12.15
N GLY A 12 -12.93 1.00 12.39
CA GLY A 12 -14.14 1.83 12.56
C GLY A 12 -14.65 2.53 11.29
N ARG A 13 -14.11 2.21 10.11
CA ARG A 13 -14.43 2.87 8.83
C ARG A 13 -15.30 2.00 7.93
N HIS A 14 -16.42 1.51 8.44
CA HIS A 14 -17.25 0.49 7.78
C HIS A 14 -17.65 0.84 6.34
N GLY A 15 -17.99 2.11 6.09
CA GLY A 15 -18.37 2.58 4.75
C GLY A 15 -17.23 2.52 3.75
N TYR A 16 -16.03 2.95 4.14
CA TYR A 16 -14.87 2.89 3.27
C TYR A 16 -14.39 1.45 3.08
N LEU A 17 -14.36 0.65 4.16
CA LEU A 17 -14.02 -0.77 4.10
C LEU A 17 -14.89 -1.52 3.08
N ARG A 18 -16.20 -1.24 3.06
CA ARG A 18 -17.11 -1.86 2.09
C ARG A 18 -16.69 -1.53 0.66
N GLN A 19 -16.39 -0.27 0.36
CA GLN A 19 -15.94 0.14 -0.97
C GLN A 19 -14.60 -0.51 -1.35
N ALA A 20 -13.65 -0.58 -0.42
CA ALA A 20 -12.37 -1.25 -0.63
C ALA A 20 -12.59 -2.72 -1.00
N VAL A 21 -13.39 -3.45 -0.21
CA VAL A 21 -13.74 -4.86 -0.46
C VAL A 21 -14.48 -5.05 -1.78
N GLU A 22 -15.45 -4.19 -2.11
CA GLU A 22 -16.16 -4.22 -3.39
C GLU A 22 -15.19 -4.11 -4.58
N SER A 23 -14.17 -3.25 -4.47
CA SER A 23 -13.18 -3.08 -5.54
C SER A 23 -12.27 -4.30 -5.74
N VAL A 24 -12.03 -5.07 -4.67
CA VAL A 24 -11.29 -6.35 -4.74
C VAL A 24 -12.18 -7.42 -5.34
N LEU A 25 -13.44 -7.52 -4.92
CA LEU A 25 -14.40 -8.48 -5.47
C LEU A 25 -14.72 -8.24 -6.95
N ALA A 26 -14.56 -7.00 -7.43
CA ALA A 26 -14.72 -6.64 -8.83
C ALA A 26 -13.53 -7.04 -9.72
N GLN A 27 -12.43 -7.56 -9.15
CA GLN A 27 -11.29 -8.02 -9.94
C GLN A 27 -11.68 -9.19 -10.84
N SER A 28 -11.21 -9.13 -12.09
CA SER A 28 -11.40 -10.19 -13.09
C SER A 28 -10.53 -11.42 -12.85
N HIS A 29 -9.54 -11.32 -11.97
CA HIS A 29 -8.68 -12.43 -11.57
C HIS A 29 -9.41 -13.32 -10.56
N GLY A 30 -9.63 -14.59 -10.90
CA GLY A 30 -10.52 -15.47 -10.12
C GLY A 30 -9.94 -16.08 -8.84
N ALA A 31 -8.62 -16.01 -8.63
CA ALA A 31 -7.95 -16.61 -7.47
C ALA A 31 -7.55 -15.52 -6.47
N VAL A 32 -8.51 -15.09 -5.63
CA VAL A 32 -8.34 -14.03 -4.63
C VAL A 32 -9.07 -14.37 -3.34
N ASP A 33 -8.35 -14.33 -2.22
CA ASP A 33 -8.92 -14.30 -0.88
C ASP A 33 -8.73 -12.90 -0.26
N ILE A 34 -9.70 -12.47 0.55
CA ILE A 34 -9.66 -11.18 1.26
C ILE A 34 -9.48 -11.43 2.75
N ILE A 35 -8.45 -10.82 3.33
CA ILE A 35 -8.18 -10.86 4.77
C ILE A 35 -8.37 -9.44 5.32
N VAL A 36 -9.53 -9.21 5.92
CA VAL A 36 -9.81 -7.99 6.66
C VAL A 36 -9.23 -8.13 8.06
N VAL A 37 -8.45 -7.16 8.50
CA VAL A 37 -7.85 -7.19 9.84
C VAL A 37 -8.37 -5.99 10.63
N ASP A 38 -9.31 -6.26 11.53
CA ASP A 38 -9.97 -5.29 12.39
C ASP A 38 -9.09 -4.90 13.57
N ASP A 39 -8.79 -3.62 13.70
CA ASP A 39 -8.02 -3.06 14.81
C ASP A 39 -8.91 -2.58 15.97
N GLY A 40 -10.04 -3.27 16.19
CA GLY A 40 -10.81 -3.25 17.44
C GLY A 40 -12.04 -2.36 17.45
N GLU A 41 -12.64 -2.08 16.30
CA GLU A 41 -13.88 -1.29 16.16
C GLU A 41 -14.95 -1.97 15.30
N GLY A 42 -14.84 -3.29 15.11
CA GLY A 42 -15.85 -4.15 14.50
C GLY A 42 -15.87 -4.06 12.98
N ALA A 43 -15.23 -5.01 12.29
CA ALA A 43 -15.29 -5.09 10.81
C ALA A 43 -16.27 -6.13 10.29
N GLN A 44 -16.69 -7.08 11.13
CA GLN A 44 -17.45 -8.26 10.71
C GLN A 44 -18.82 -7.90 10.11
N GLU A 45 -19.59 -7.00 10.74
CA GLU A 45 -20.88 -6.60 10.18
C GLU A 45 -20.74 -5.85 8.86
N ALA A 46 -19.67 -5.08 8.69
CA ALA A 46 -19.44 -4.26 7.50
C ALA A 46 -19.27 -5.10 6.23
N VAL A 47 -18.66 -6.29 6.35
CA VAL A 47 -18.33 -7.20 5.24
C VAL A 47 -19.17 -8.47 5.17
N SER A 48 -20.08 -8.65 6.12
CA SER A 48 -20.95 -9.83 6.17
C SER A 48 -21.79 -9.96 4.89
N GLY A 49 -21.74 -11.12 4.25
CA GLY A 49 -22.52 -11.42 3.04
C GLY A 49 -21.98 -10.85 1.74
N MET A 50 -20.84 -10.13 1.76
CA MET A 50 -20.23 -9.59 0.54
C MET A 50 -19.54 -10.66 -0.31
N GLY A 51 -18.98 -11.70 0.32
CA GLY A 51 -18.27 -12.78 -0.38
C GLY A 51 -17.89 -13.91 0.57
N SER A 52 -17.82 -15.15 0.06
CA SER A 52 -17.42 -16.32 0.84
C SER A 52 -15.90 -16.43 1.05
N ASN A 53 -15.12 -15.67 0.29
CA ASN A 53 -13.66 -15.60 0.33
C ASN A 53 -13.13 -14.50 1.28
N ILE A 54 -13.98 -13.95 2.15
CA ILE A 54 -13.61 -12.91 3.11
C ILE A 54 -13.43 -13.51 4.49
N ARG A 55 -12.27 -13.27 5.11
CA ARG A 55 -11.98 -13.61 6.50
C ARG A 55 -11.70 -12.33 7.28
N VAL A 56 -12.28 -12.23 8.48
CA VAL A 56 -12.01 -11.13 9.41
C VAL A 56 -11.16 -11.64 10.55
N LEU A 57 -10.07 -10.94 10.85
CA LEU A 57 -9.18 -11.22 11.97
C LEU A 57 -9.22 -10.05 12.97
N ASP A 58 -9.20 -10.36 14.26
CA ASP A 58 -9.13 -9.37 15.33
C ASP A 58 -7.67 -9.08 15.72
N ASN A 59 -7.20 -7.86 15.45
CA ASN A 59 -5.85 -7.42 15.78
C ASN A 59 -5.69 -6.94 17.23
N ARG A 60 -6.79 -6.85 17.99
CA ARG A 60 -6.79 -6.45 19.41
C ARG A 60 -6.18 -5.07 19.65
N GLN A 61 -6.48 -4.11 18.79
CA GLN A 61 -6.05 -2.70 18.91
C GLN A 61 -4.52 -2.52 18.96
N ARG A 62 -3.77 -3.40 18.30
CA ARG A 62 -2.30 -3.34 18.25
C ARG A 62 -1.77 -2.41 17.17
N GLY A 63 -2.65 -1.83 16.35
CA GLY A 63 -2.29 -0.84 15.35
C GLY A 63 -2.05 -1.42 13.95
N PRO A 64 -1.78 -0.54 12.97
CA PRO A 64 -1.79 -0.85 11.54
C PRO A 64 -0.69 -1.83 11.08
N VAL A 65 0.49 -1.81 11.71
CA VAL A 65 1.61 -2.69 11.31
C VAL A 65 1.41 -4.13 11.81
N PRO A 66 1.07 -4.35 13.11
CA PRO A 66 0.69 -5.68 13.57
C PRO A 66 -0.51 -6.28 12.82
N ALA A 67 -1.48 -5.44 12.41
CA ALA A 67 -2.60 -5.87 11.60
C ALA A 67 -2.14 -6.43 10.25
N ARG A 68 -1.25 -5.74 9.55
CA ARG A 68 -0.69 -6.21 8.28
C ARG A 68 0.17 -7.46 8.44
N ASN A 69 1.01 -7.52 9.47
CA ASN A 69 1.78 -8.73 9.80
C ASN A 69 0.87 -9.93 10.09
N MET A 70 -0.23 -9.72 10.82
CA MET A 70 -1.25 -10.75 11.07
C MET A 70 -1.89 -11.23 9.76
N GLY A 71 -2.27 -10.31 8.88
CA GLY A 71 -2.85 -10.64 7.58
C GLY A 71 -1.89 -11.47 6.71
N VAL A 72 -0.61 -11.09 6.66
CA VAL A 72 0.43 -11.83 5.92
C VAL A 72 0.60 -13.23 6.50
N ALA A 73 0.68 -13.35 7.83
CA ALA A 73 0.87 -14.63 8.51
C ALA A 73 -0.32 -15.57 8.34
N ALA A 74 -1.54 -15.04 8.18
CA ALA A 74 -2.75 -15.81 7.93
C ALA A 74 -2.99 -16.15 6.45
N SER A 75 -2.16 -15.62 5.54
CA SER A 75 -2.24 -15.89 4.11
C SER A 75 -1.57 -17.23 3.75
N HIS A 76 -2.23 -17.98 2.87
CA HIS A 76 -1.69 -19.18 2.23
C HIS A 76 -1.53 -19.00 0.71
N ALA A 77 -1.66 -17.77 0.21
CA ALA A 77 -1.60 -17.46 -1.20
C ALA A 77 -0.15 -17.37 -1.72
N ASP A 78 0.01 -17.35 -3.03
CA ASP A 78 1.33 -17.20 -3.68
C ASP A 78 1.86 -15.76 -3.54
N ALA A 79 0.93 -14.79 -3.56
CA ALA A 79 1.22 -13.37 -3.52
C ALA A 79 0.35 -12.65 -2.48
N ILE A 80 0.93 -11.60 -1.90
CA ILE A 80 0.26 -10.67 -1.00
C ILE A 80 -0.01 -9.38 -1.77
N ALA A 81 -1.22 -8.84 -1.62
CA ALA A 81 -1.57 -7.49 -2.03
C ALA A 81 -2.06 -6.68 -0.81
N PHE A 82 -1.86 -5.37 -0.83
CA PHE A 82 -2.42 -4.46 0.18
C PHE A 82 -3.44 -3.52 -0.44
N LEU A 83 -4.46 -3.19 0.35
CA LEU A 83 -5.40 -2.13 0.07
C LEU A 83 -5.79 -1.50 1.41
N ASP A 84 -5.50 -0.20 1.58
CA ASP A 84 -5.94 0.53 2.76
C ASP A 84 -7.47 0.68 2.75
N ASP A 85 -8.10 0.70 3.92
CA ASP A 85 -9.56 0.66 4.04
C ASP A 85 -10.27 1.92 3.54
N ASP A 86 -9.55 3.01 3.29
CA ASP A 86 -10.02 4.27 2.72
C ASP A 86 -9.77 4.40 1.19
N ASP A 87 -9.08 3.44 0.57
CA ASP A 87 -8.75 3.42 -0.86
C ASP A 87 -9.60 2.40 -1.64
N TRP A 88 -9.54 2.44 -2.97
CA TRP A 88 -10.16 1.42 -3.82
C TRP A 88 -9.45 1.21 -5.15
N TRP A 89 -9.46 -0.01 -5.67
CA TRP A 89 -8.95 -0.29 -7.00
C TRP A 89 -9.92 0.18 -8.09
N THR A 90 -9.38 0.84 -9.12
CA THR A 90 -10.12 1.43 -10.24
C THR A 90 -10.01 0.61 -11.52
N ASP A 91 -9.05 -0.32 -11.60
CA ASP A 91 -8.89 -1.23 -12.74
C ASP A 91 -9.19 -2.68 -12.32
N VAL A 92 -10.25 -3.25 -12.90
CA VAL A 92 -10.68 -4.64 -12.68
C VAL A 92 -9.67 -5.67 -13.21
N ARG A 93 -8.66 -5.25 -13.98
CA ARG A 93 -7.59 -6.11 -14.51
C ARG A 93 -6.29 -5.99 -13.72
N TYR A 94 -6.26 -5.22 -12.63
CA TYR A 94 -5.03 -4.97 -11.87
C TYR A 94 -4.32 -6.27 -11.45
N LEU A 95 -5.02 -7.17 -10.77
CA LEU A 95 -4.41 -8.44 -10.33
C LEU A 95 -3.98 -9.35 -11.49
N GLY A 96 -4.67 -9.27 -12.64
CA GLY A 96 -4.24 -9.97 -13.86
C GLY A 96 -2.90 -9.45 -14.38
N LYS A 97 -2.72 -8.12 -14.44
CA LYS A 97 -1.44 -7.50 -14.83
C LYS A 97 -0.31 -7.87 -13.87
N VAL A 98 -0.60 -7.91 -12.58
CA VAL A 98 0.37 -8.35 -11.55
C VAL A 98 0.72 -9.82 -11.76
N ALA A 99 -0.26 -10.69 -12.01
CA ALA A 99 -0.02 -12.10 -12.26
C ALA A 99 0.89 -12.31 -13.48
N ASP A 100 0.63 -11.62 -14.59
CA ASP A 100 1.46 -11.68 -15.80
C ASP A 100 2.92 -11.29 -15.49
N ALA A 101 3.12 -10.20 -14.74
CA ALA A 101 4.46 -9.76 -14.33
C ALA A 101 5.16 -10.77 -13.41
N MET A 102 4.42 -11.37 -12.46
CA MET A 102 4.95 -12.38 -11.55
C MET A 102 5.27 -13.71 -12.24
N GLU A 103 4.51 -14.09 -13.28
CA GLU A 103 4.79 -15.24 -14.14
C GLU A 103 6.02 -14.98 -15.02
N ALA A 104 6.27 -13.72 -15.39
CA ALA A 104 7.51 -13.28 -16.03
C ALA A 104 8.72 -13.14 -15.06
N GLY A 105 8.53 -13.46 -13.77
CA GLY A 105 9.61 -13.51 -12.78
C GLY A 105 9.67 -12.33 -11.80
N ALA A 106 8.69 -11.41 -11.81
CA ALA A 106 8.63 -10.34 -10.81
C ALA A 106 8.39 -10.91 -9.40
N ALA A 107 9.22 -10.46 -8.44
CA ALA A 107 9.02 -10.75 -7.02
C ALA A 107 8.18 -9.67 -6.32
N PHE A 108 8.27 -8.44 -6.79
CA PHE A 108 7.58 -7.26 -6.24
C PHE A 108 7.07 -6.40 -7.41
N CYS A 109 5.79 -6.07 -7.38
CA CYS A 109 5.11 -5.21 -8.33
C CYS A 109 4.49 -4.02 -7.59
N PHE A 110 4.56 -2.85 -8.20
CA PHE A 110 3.77 -1.69 -7.79
C PHE A 110 3.19 -0.97 -9.00
N ALA A 111 2.17 -0.14 -8.81
CA ALA A 111 1.48 0.54 -9.90
C ALA A 111 1.12 1.99 -9.56
N ASP A 112 0.70 2.73 -10.58
CA ASP A 112 0.28 4.12 -10.42
C ASP A 112 -1.07 4.24 -9.68
N GLY A 113 -1.31 5.43 -9.15
CA GLY A 113 -2.57 5.78 -8.52
C GLY A 113 -3.06 7.18 -8.89
N THR A 114 -4.27 7.49 -8.44
CA THR A 114 -4.86 8.82 -8.51
C THR A 114 -5.31 9.25 -7.13
N MET A 115 -4.81 10.38 -6.64
CA MET A 115 -5.26 11.00 -5.40
C MET A 115 -6.61 11.66 -5.61
N MET A 116 -7.59 11.28 -4.79
CA MET A 116 -8.98 11.70 -4.81
C MET A 116 -9.27 12.51 -3.55
N PHE A 117 -9.34 13.84 -3.67
CA PHE A 117 -9.52 14.74 -2.54
C PHE A 117 -11.00 14.92 -2.18
N GLU A 118 -11.36 14.69 -0.91
CA GLU A 118 -12.73 14.91 -0.42
C GLU A 118 -13.07 16.39 -0.22
N ASP A 119 -12.05 17.27 -0.18
CA ASP A 119 -12.21 18.71 -0.02
C ASP A 119 -12.46 19.47 -1.33
N GLY A 120 -12.66 18.75 -2.43
CA GLY A 120 -12.98 19.32 -3.75
C GLY A 120 -11.77 19.78 -4.56
N ARG A 121 -10.54 19.59 -4.07
CA ARG A 121 -9.34 19.80 -4.90
C ARG A 121 -9.34 18.90 -6.15
N PRO A 122 -8.72 19.34 -7.27
CA PRO A 122 -8.58 18.51 -8.46
C PRO A 122 -7.85 17.20 -8.16
N ARG A 123 -8.19 16.15 -8.91
CA ARG A 123 -7.51 14.85 -8.83
C ARG A 123 -6.04 15.02 -9.22
N LEU A 124 -5.17 14.24 -8.58
CA LEU A 124 -3.74 14.30 -8.83
C LEU A 124 -3.19 12.91 -9.15
N GLY A 125 -2.54 12.77 -10.30
CA GLY A 125 -1.87 11.53 -10.66
C GLY A 125 -0.64 11.29 -9.78
N PHE A 126 -0.41 10.04 -9.40
CA PHE A 126 0.78 9.61 -8.68
C PHE A 126 1.42 8.47 -9.45
N SER A 127 2.50 8.78 -10.17
CA SER A 127 3.19 7.85 -11.07
C SER A 127 4.68 8.16 -11.08
N PHE A 128 5.45 7.24 -10.52
CA PHE A 128 6.87 7.41 -10.26
C PHE A 128 7.55 6.06 -10.35
N ASP A 129 8.71 6.01 -10.97
CA ASP A 129 9.57 4.83 -10.90
C ASP A 129 10.23 4.76 -9.51
N ALA A 130 10.62 3.54 -9.13
CA ALA A 130 11.28 3.29 -7.86
C ALA A 130 12.44 2.31 -8.03
N ASP A 131 13.58 2.66 -7.44
CA ASP A 131 14.72 1.79 -7.24
C ASP A 131 15.29 2.03 -5.84
N ALA A 132 16.36 1.31 -5.48
CA ALA A 132 17.00 1.49 -4.18
C ALA A 132 17.44 2.95 -3.97
N ALA A 133 17.99 3.61 -5.00
CA ALA A 133 18.51 4.97 -4.87
C ALA A 133 17.40 6.02 -4.75
N SER A 134 16.27 5.86 -5.42
CA SER A 134 15.11 6.76 -5.26
C SER A 134 14.48 6.60 -3.88
N LEU A 135 14.36 5.35 -3.40
CA LEU A 135 13.80 5.03 -2.09
C LEU A 135 14.71 5.44 -0.92
N GLU A 136 15.98 5.77 -1.14
CA GLU A 136 16.79 6.42 -0.10
C GLU A 136 16.40 7.88 0.15
N ARG A 137 15.59 8.48 -0.73
CA ARG A 137 15.19 9.90 -0.69
C ARG A 137 13.70 10.10 -0.49
N ASP A 138 12.87 9.38 -1.23
CA ASP A 138 11.42 9.58 -1.24
C ASP A 138 10.65 8.25 -1.29
N ASN A 139 9.51 8.17 -0.60
CA ASN A 139 8.58 7.06 -0.73
C ASN A 139 7.70 7.26 -1.96
N THR A 140 8.15 6.75 -3.11
CA THR A 140 7.46 6.90 -4.41
C THR A 140 6.51 5.76 -4.74
N ILE A 141 6.10 4.95 -3.76
CA ILE A 141 5.26 3.76 -3.95
C ILE A 141 4.00 3.85 -3.08
N LEU A 142 2.85 3.64 -3.70
CA LEU A 142 1.55 3.59 -3.01
C LEU A 142 1.27 2.19 -2.48
N ILE A 143 1.12 2.04 -1.17
CA ILE A 143 0.87 0.73 -0.54
C ILE A 143 -0.36 0.01 -1.10
N SER A 144 -1.44 0.75 -1.35
CA SER A 144 -2.68 0.24 -1.94
C SER A 144 -2.55 -0.21 -3.40
N ALA A 145 -1.37 -0.07 -4.00
CA ALA A 145 -1.01 -0.57 -5.32
C ALA A 145 0.24 -1.46 -5.30
N VAL A 146 0.55 -2.09 -4.15
CA VAL A 146 1.66 -3.05 -4.03
C VAL A 146 1.16 -4.48 -4.02
N CYS A 147 1.85 -5.34 -4.79
CA CYS A 147 1.75 -6.78 -4.70
C CYS A 147 3.14 -7.42 -4.67
N TYR A 148 3.37 -8.43 -3.84
CA TYR A 148 4.64 -9.15 -3.83
C TYR A 148 4.50 -10.64 -3.51
N ARG A 149 5.48 -11.44 -3.91
CA ARG A 149 5.58 -12.87 -3.58
C ARG A 149 5.63 -13.06 -2.08
N ARG A 150 4.71 -13.84 -1.51
CA ARG A 150 4.60 -14.04 -0.05
C ARG A 150 5.93 -14.49 0.57
N ASP A 151 6.71 -15.28 -0.17
CA ASP A 151 8.00 -15.83 0.29
C ASP A 151 9.08 -14.77 0.53
N LEU A 152 8.91 -13.52 0.09
CA LEU A 152 9.79 -12.42 0.51
C LEU A 152 9.81 -12.24 2.04
N HIS A 153 8.74 -12.60 2.76
CA HIS A 153 8.75 -12.59 4.23
C HIS A 153 9.63 -13.66 4.84
N ASN A 154 9.90 -14.77 4.13
CA ASN A 154 10.83 -15.80 4.61
C ASN A 154 12.28 -15.30 4.51
N GLU A 155 12.58 -14.50 3.49
CA GLU A 155 13.91 -13.96 3.22
C GLU A 155 14.20 -12.69 4.03
N LEU A 156 13.30 -11.71 3.97
CA LEU A 156 13.53 -10.35 4.48
C LEU A 156 12.95 -10.14 5.88
N GLY A 157 12.18 -11.11 6.39
CA GLY A 157 11.46 -11.01 7.65
C GLY A 157 10.18 -10.18 7.55
N ARG A 158 9.56 -9.93 8.70
CA ARG A 158 8.26 -9.24 8.82
C ARG A 158 8.37 -7.72 8.59
N PHE A 159 7.22 -7.05 8.54
CA PHE A 159 7.19 -5.60 8.73
C PHE A 159 7.67 -5.25 10.15
N ASP A 160 8.39 -4.16 10.25
CA ASP A 160 8.94 -3.70 11.52
C ASP A 160 7.87 -2.98 12.35
N GLU A 161 7.38 -3.66 13.39
CA GLU A 161 6.35 -3.11 14.29
C GLU A 161 6.87 -1.94 15.14
N ASP A 162 8.19 -1.76 15.22
CA ASP A 162 8.83 -0.60 15.82
C ASP A 162 8.76 0.65 14.91
N LEU A 163 8.32 0.53 13.66
CA LEU A 163 8.10 1.64 12.74
C LEU A 163 6.59 1.81 12.44
N PRO A 164 5.77 2.36 13.35
CA PRO A 164 4.34 2.55 13.11
C PRO A 164 4.01 3.49 11.95
N PHE A 165 4.99 4.27 11.47
CA PHE A 165 4.95 5.02 10.21
C PHE A 165 6.15 4.57 9.36
N TYR A 166 6.01 4.66 8.03
CA TYR A 166 7.08 4.31 7.09
C TYR A 166 7.56 2.85 7.16
N TRP A 167 6.75 1.95 7.74
CA TRP A 167 6.98 0.50 7.71
C TRP A 167 6.94 -0.05 6.27
N ASP A 168 6.13 0.57 5.43
CA ASP A 168 5.98 0.29 4.02
C ASP A 168 7.24 0.71 3.28
N TRP A 169 7.71 1.93 3.53
CA TRP A 169 8.96 2.44 2.97
C TRP A 169 10.18 1.61 3.43
N ASP A 170 10.22 1.22 4.70
CA ASP A 170 11.20 0.26 5.23
C ASP A 170 11.20 -1.05 4.45
N TRP A 171 10.01 -1.58 4.17
CA TRP A 171 9.86 -2.81 3.41
C TRP A 171 10.37 -2.67 1.98
N TYR A 172 9.95 -1.62 1.26
CA TYR A 172 10.36 -1.40 -0.12
C TYR A 172 11.88 -1.28 -0.25
N LEU A 173 12.52 -0.55 0.68
CA LEU A 173 13.97 -0.39 0.68
C LEU A 173 14.70 -1.70 1.02
N ARG A 174 14.15 -2.53 1.93
CA ARG A 174 14.69 -3.89 2.18
C ARG A 174 14.56 -4.80 0.96
N VAL A 175 13.43 -4.77 0.26
CA VAL A 175 13.24 -5.53 -0.99
C VAL A 175 14.26 -5.10 -2.04
N ALA A 176 14.40 -3.79 -2.29
CA ALA A 176 15.34 -3.26 -3.28
C ALA A 176 16.80 -3.57 -2.92
N ARG A 177 17.21 -3.38 -1.66
CA ARG A 177 18.58 -3.68 -1.18
C ARG A 177 18.86 -5.18 -1.08
N GLY A 178 17.82 -6.02 -0.99
CA GLY A 178 17.92 -7.47 -1.10
C GLY A 178 18.20 -7.97 -2.52
N GLY A 179 18.25 -7.07 -3.51
CA GLY A 179 18.53 -7.41 -4.91
C GLY A 179 17.29 -7.79 -5.71
N HIS A 180 16.09 -7.61 -5.15
CA HIS A 180 14.83 -7.84 -5.87
C HIS A 180 14.46 -6.60 -6.69
N GLY A 181 14.15 -6.81 -7.97
CA GLY A 181 13.65 -5.74 -8.83
C GLY A 181 12.28 -5.25 -8.38
N LEU A 182 12.09 -3.94 -8.36
CA LEU A 182 10.79 -3.31 -8.16
C LEU A 182 10.14 -3.11 -9.54
N VAL A 183 9.17 -3.96 -9.89
CA VAL A 183 8.53 -3.89 -11.21
C VAL A 183 7.38 -2.87 -11.18
N HIS A 184 7.57 -1.78 -11.91
CA HIS A 184 6.56 -0.75 -12.06
C HIS A 184 5.56 -1.09 -13.18
N LEU A 185 4.28 -1.22 -12.82
CA LEU A 185 3.16 -1.33 -13.75
C LEU A 185 2.58 0.07 -13.99
N ALA A 186 3.05 0.74 -15.05
CA ALA A 186 2.65 2.10 -15.43
C ALA A 186 1.17 2.18 -15.89
N SER A 187 0.25 2.08 -14.94
CA SER A 187 -1.19 2.12 -15.09
C SER A 187 -1.83 2.63 -13.80
N PRO A 188 -2.74 3.62 -13.84
CA PRO A 188 -3.48 4.06 -12.67
C PRO A 188 -4.50 2.99 -12.28
N VAL A 189 -4.18 2.20 -11.25
CA VAL A 189 -5.01 1.07 -10.81
C VAL A 189 -5.71 1.31 -9.48
N VAL A 190 -5.30 2.34 -8.74
CA VAL A 190 -5.83 2.66 -7.42
C VAL A 190 -6.25 4.12 -7.32
N ALA A 191 -7.32 4.37 -6.58
CA ALA A 191 -7.69 5.68 -6.10
C ALA A 191 -7.29 5.80 -4.62
N ILE A 192 -6.43 6.78 -4.33
CA ILE A 192 -6.00 7.11 -2.97
C ILE A 192 -6.89 8.20 -2.41
N ARG A 193 -7.65 7.91 -1.35
CA ARG A 193 -8.54 8.92 -0.76
C ARG A 193 -7.77 9.86 0.13
N VAL A 194 -7.91 11.16 -0.14
CA VAL A 194 -7.29 12.22 0.67
C VAL A 194 -8.36 12.95 1.47
N HIS A 195 -8.29 12.83 2.79
CA HIS A 195 -9.22 13.39 3.76
C HIS A 195 -8.49 13.75 5.09
N ALA A 196 -9.16 14.50 5.97
CA ALA A 196 -8.54 15.07 7.17
C ALA A 196 -8.04 14.04 8.20
N GLN A 197 -8.47 12.77 8.09
CA GLN A 197 -8.12 11.70 9.03
C GLN A 197 -7.02 10.76 8.51
N ASN A 198 -6.43 11.01 7.32
CA ASN A 198 -5.30 10.21 6.86
C ASN A 198 -4.12 10.31 7.84
N MET A 199 -3.37 9.21 7.96
CA MET A 199 -2.17 9.15 8.81
C MET A 199 -1.03 10.07 8.34
N SER A 200 -1.11 10.59 7.12
CA SER A 200 -0.17 11.54 6.53
C SER A 200 -0.54 13.02 6.78
N GLY A 201 -1.58 13.31 7.56
CA GLY A 201 -2.02 14.67 7.86
C GLY A 201 -1.08 15.46 8.80
N GLU A 202 -1.28 16.78 8.87
CA GLU A 202 -0.49 17.73 9.66
C GLU A 202 -0.58 17.48 11.18
N SER A 203 -1.72 16.98 11.66
CA SER A 203 -1.93 16.68 13.09
C SER A 203 -0.97 15.63 13.66
N LEU A 204 -0.30 14.87 12.78
CA LEU A 204 0.66 13.82 13.13
C LEU A 204 2.10 14.18 12.77
N GLU A 205 2.37 15.43 12.37
CA GLU A 205 3.69 15.85 11.84
C GLU A 205 4.85 15.50 12.78
N ALA A 206 4.75 15.81 14.07
CA ALA A 206 5.81 15.51 15.04
C ALA A 206 6.09 14.00 15.17
N ARG A 207 5.03 13.17 15.16
CA ARG A 207 5.15 11.70 15.19
C ARG A 207 5.76 11.18 13.89
N ARG A 208 5.34 11.73 12.75
CA ARG A 208 5.88 11.42 11.43
C ARG A 208 7.37 11.77 11.36
N ARG A 209 7.78 12.98 11.76
CA ARG A 209 9.19 13.36 11.87
C ARG A 209 9.99 12.37 12.71
N ALA A 210 9.55 12.07 13.93
CA ALA A 210 10.28 11.14 14.80
C ALA A 210 10.44 9.74 14.19
N ASN A 211 9.42 9.24 13.49
CA ASN A 211 9.48 7.94 12.81
C ASN A 211 10.32 7.98 11.53
N LEU A 212 10.30 9.08 10.78
CA LEU A 212 11.16 9.28 9.61
C LEU A 212 12.64 9.28 10.03
N ASP A 213 12.96 9.92 11.15
CA ASP A 213 14.32 9.91 11.68
C ASP A 213 14.71 8.50 12.20
N ARG A 214 13.76 7.72 12.73
CA ARG A 214 13.97 6.31 13.11
C ARG A 214 14.24 5.45 11.87
N PHE A 215 13.45 5.61 10.81
CA PHE A 215 13.64 4.98 9.51
C PHE A 215 15.01 5.32 8.92
N ALA A 216 15.37 6.61 8.87
CA ALA A 216 16.67 7.05 8.34
C ALA A 216 17.84 6.43 9.12
N ARG A 217 17.78 6.44 10.46
CA ARG A 217 18.80 5.77 11.29
C ARG A 217 18.87 4.27 11.05
N LYS A 218 17.72 3.58 10.95
CA LYS A 218 17.66 2.14 10.68
C LYS A 218 18.38 1.77 9.39
N HIS A 219 18.28 2.63 8.37
CA HIS A 219 18.82 2.39 7.03
C HIS A 219 20.16 3.08 6.75
N GLY A 220 20.75 3.75 7.74
CA GLY A 220 22.01 4.49 7.59
C GLY A 220 21.91 5.70 6.64
N LEU A 221 20.73 6.30 6.51
CA LEU A 221 20.45 7.39 5.59
C LEU A 221 20.74 8.76 6.23
N PRO A 222 21.09 9.78 5.42
CA PRO A 222 21.13 11.16 5.89
C PRO A 222 19.72 11.62 6.31
N PRO A 223 19.60 12.76 7.02
CA PRO A 223 18.29 13.34 7.36
C PRO A 223 17.43 13.55 6.11
N ILE A 224 16.19 13.06 6.15
CA ILE A 224 15.25 13.11 5.04
C ILE A 224 14.20 14.22 5.28
N PRO A 225 13.92 15.08 4.28
CA PRO A 225 12.81 16.03 4.35
C PRO A 225 11.47 15.31 4.56
N LEU A 226 10.63 15.85 5.45
CA LEU A 226 9.32 15.25 5.69
C LEU A 226 8.40 15.63 4.52
N LYS A 227 7.95 14.62 3.78
CA LYS A 227 7.00 14.74 2.67
C LYS A 227 5.87 13.73 2.83
N ASN A 228 4.67 14.07 2.38
CA ASN A 228 3.58 13.14 2.10
C ASN A 228 3.46 12.90 0.59
N HIS A 229 2.56 12.00 0.17
CA HIS A 229 2.36 11.70 -1.24
C HIS A 229 1.85 12.90 -2.07
N VAL A 230 1.14 13.87 -1.48
CA VAL A 230 0.73 15.11 -2.16
C VAL A 230 1.94 16.00 -2.42
N ASP A 231 2.85 16.15 -1.46
CA ASP A 231 4.10 16.91 -1.63
C ASP A 231 4.94 16.31 -2.76
N ILE A 232 5.03 14.98 -2.80
CA ILE A 232 5.73 14.24 -3.86
C ILE A 232 5.04 14.49 -5.22
N ALA A 233 3.73 14.27 -5.32
CA ALA A 233 3.01 14.40 -6.58
C ALA A 233 2.95 15.84 -7.12
N THR A 234 3.05 16.85 -6.27
CA THR A 234 3.12 18.27 -6.67
C THR A 234 4.54 18.77 -6.94
N GLY A 235 5.54 17.91 -6.81
CA GLY A 235 6.93 18.27 -7.11
C GLY A 235 7.59 19.15 -6.05
N ALA A 236 7.31 18.91 -4.76
CA ALA A 236 8.00 19.60 -3.67
C ALA A 236 9.53 19.52 -3.85
N PRO A 237 10.31 20.51 -3.35
CA PRO A 237 11.75 20.57 -3.59
C PRO A 237 12.48 19.26 -3.30
N GLY A 238 13.31 18.84 -4.27
CA GLY A 238 14.12 17.62 -4.17
C GLY A 238 13.37 16.31 -4.43
N THR A 239 12.13 16.36 -4.91
CA THR A 239 11.38 15.16 -5.34
C THR A 239 11.81 14.71 -6.74
N PRO A 240 11.86 13.40 -7.03
CA PRO A 240 12.09 12.88 -8.39
C PRO A 240 11.02 13.36 -9.38
N ALA A 241 11.39 13.39 -10.67
CA ALA A 241 10.43 13.65 -11.74
C ALA A 241 9.41 12.50 -11.83
N ALA A 242 8.14 12.84 -12.08
CA ALA A 242 7.11 11.85 -12.36
C ALA A 242 7.45 11.05 -13.63
N SER A 243 7.01 9.79 -13.69
CA SER A 243 7.24 8.95 -14.86
C SER A 243 6.55 9.54 -16.10
N PRO A 244 7.09 9.35 -17.33
CA PRO A 244 6.59 10.00 -18.56
C PRO A 244 5.10 9.74 -18.91
N GLY A 245 4.44 8.81 -18.21
CA GLY A 245 3.03 8.45 -18.39
C GLY A 245 2.04 9.10 -17.42
N ALA A 246 2.51 9.91 -16.46
CA ALA A 246 1.70 10.60 -15.45
C ALA A 246 0.81 11.69 -16.08
N LYS A 247 -0.24 11.32 -16.81
CA LYS A 247 -1.22 12.28 -17.31
C LYS A 247 -2.02 12.79 -16.11
N THR A 248 -1.88 14.09 -15.81
CA THR A 248 -2.84 14.83 -14.99
C THR A 248 -4.20 14.74 -15.70
N THR A 249 -5.08 13.84 -15.25
CA THR A 249 -6.48 13.86 -15.65
C THR A 249 -7.14 15.06 -14.99
N THR A 250 -7.33 16.12 -15.77
CA THR A 250 -8.25 17.23 -15.49
C THR A 250 -9.66 16.73 -15.28
#